data_AF-A0A415YH06-F1
#
_entry.id   AF-A0A415YH06-F1
#
_cell.length_a   1.000
_cell.length_b   1.000
_cell.length_c   1.000
_cell.angle_alpha   90.00
_cell.angle_beta   90.00
_cell.angle_gamma   90.00
#
_symmetry.space_group_name_H-M   'P 1'
#
loop_
_entity.id
_entity.type
_entity.pdbx_description
1 polymer ?
#
loop_
_entity_poly.entity_id
_entity_poly.type
_entity_poly.pdbx_seq_one_letter_code
_entity_poly.pdbx_strand_id
1 'polypeptide(L)'
;MNIEAFNTDTLRKLVRNLQDENKKLKEKLDEANIPYEEINLFEQPIDKSAEYDPDQGGRIIHPGYITENMAKRFFSMFWGREDVYAKRGKNGGYFPQCANRWNDHLCPKQQNQKIFCDECINKKWTRLDVKKIINHLFSYMHK
;
A
#
# COMPACT_ATOMS: atom_id res chain seq x y z
N MET A 1 11.52 18.25 19.03
CA MET A 1 11.01 17.70 20.31
C MET A 1 10.42 16.34 20.00
N ASN A 2 10.85 15.26 20.66
CA ASN A 2 10.36 13.92 20.35
C ASN A 2 9.01 13.70 21.07
N ILE A 3 7.91 14.04 20.39
CA ILE A 3 6.55 14.08 20.98
C ILE A 3 6.07 12.68 21.38
N GLU A 4 6.60 11.63 20.73
CA GLU A 4 6.28 10.22 20.99
C GLU A 4 6.79 9.70 22.35
N ALA A 5 7.68 10.44 23.02
CA ALA A 5 8.22 10.06 24.33
C ALA A 5 7.36 10.54 25.52
N PHE A 6 6.31 11.34 25.28
CA PHE A 6 5.51 11.98 26.33
C PHE A 6 4.12 11.34 26.41
N ASN A 7 3.73 10.90 27.61
CA ASN A 7 2.39 10.39 27.85
C ASN A 7 1.34 11.52 27.81
N THR A 8 0.06 11.16 27.66
CA THR A 8 -1.04 12.13 27.53
C THR A 8 -1.12 13.13 28.66
N ASP A 9 -0.77 12.73 29.88
CA ASP A 9 -0.84 13.60 31.06
C ASP A 9 0.30 14.61 31.12
N THR A 10 1.50 14.22 30.69
CA THR A 10 2.64 15.14 30.54
C THR A 10 2.37 16.19 29.46
N LEU A 11 1.75 15.81 28.35
CA LEU A 11 1.35 16.74 27.30
C LEU A 11 0.25 17.70 27.78
N ARG A 12 -0.78 17.21 28.49
CA ARG A 12 -1.80 18.09 29.10
C ARG A 12 -1.20 19.10 30.07
N LYS A 13 -0.24 18.66 30.90
CA LYS A 13 0.45 19.54 31.84
C LYS A 13 1.28 20.61 31.11
N LEU A 14 1.97 20.22 30.04
CA LEU A 14 2.71 21.17 29.20
C LEU A 14 1.80 22.21 28.57
N VAL A 15 0.65 21.79 28.02
CA VAL A 15 -0.34 22.71 27.43
C VAL A 15 -0.83 23.72 28.46
N ARG A 16 -1.19 23.28 29.68
CA ARG A 16 -1.61 24.20 30.75
C ARG A 16 -0.53 25.22 31.11
N ASN A 17 0.72 24.77 31.25
CA ASN A 17 1.84 25.66 31.54
C ASN A 17 2.03 26.72 30.44
N LEU A 18 1.95 26.31 29.17
CA LEU A 18 2.07 27.23 28.03
C LEU A 18 0.88 28.19 27.93
N GLN A 19 -0.32 27.76 28.33
CA GLN A 19 -1.50 28.64 28.41
C GLN A 19 -1.34 29.70 29.50
N ASP A 20 -0.86 29.31 30.68
CA ASP A 20 -0.60 30.23 31.79
C ASP A 20 0.52 31.23 31.46
N GLU A 21 1.58 30.78 30.79
CA GLU A 21 2.67 31.64 30.34
C GLU A 21 2.20 32.63 29.28
N ASN A 22 1.45 32.18 28.27
CA ASN A 22 0.88 33.06 27.26
C ASN A 22 -0.06 34.10 27.89
N LYS A 23 -0.86 33.72 28.89
CA LYS A 23 -1.73 34.66 29.59
C LYS A 23 -0.92 35.79 30.24
N LYS A 24 0.13 35.44 31.00
CA LYS A 24 1.01 36.42 31.65
C LYS A 24 1.75 37.31 30.65
N LEU A 25 2.13 36.76 29.49
CA LEU A 25 2.77 37.54 28.44
C LEU A 25 1.79 38.55 27.81
N LYS A 26 0.55 38.14 27.54
CA LYS A 26 -0.50 39.04 27.04
C LYS A 26 -0.80 40.16 28.02
N GLU A 27 -0.95 39.86 29.31
CA GLU A 27 -1.15 40.86 30.36
C GLU A 27 -0.03 41.92 30.37
N LYS A 28 1.23 41.51 30.19
CA LYS A 28 2.36 42.44 30.09
C LYS A 28 2.35 43.28 28.81
N LEU A 29 1.90 42.71 27.69
CA LEU A 29 1.77 43.44 26.42
C LEU A 29 0.65 44.48 26.53
N ASP A 30 -0.46 44.14 27.19
CA ASP A 30 -1.55 45.06 27.49
C ASP A 30 -1.08 46.22 28.38
N GLU A 31 -0.34 45.93 29.46
CA GLU A 31 0.27 46.95 30.33
C GLU A 31 1.22 47.90 29.56
N ALA A 32 1.96 47.36 28.59
CA ALA A 32 2.86 48.12 27.72
C ALA A 32 2.15 48.78 26.53
N ASN A 33 0.83 48.58 26.38
CA ASN A 33 0.01 49.05 25.25
C ASN A 33 0.57 48.61 23.88
N ILE A 34 1.09 47.38 23.81
CA ILE A 34 1.65 46.76 22.61
C ILE A 34 0.59 45.84 21.99
N PRO A 35 0.15 46.10 20.75
CA PRO A 35 -0.84 45.25 20.08
C PRO A 35 -0.25 43.87 19.74
N TYR A 36 -1.07 42.82 19.86
CA TYR A 36 -0.74 41.46 19.46
C TYR A 36 -1.89 40.82 18.67
N GLU A 37 -1.57 39.85 17.82
CA GLU A 37 -2.56 39.08 17.06
C GLU A 37 -3.18 37.96 17.91
N GLU A 38 -4.50 37.83 17.88
CA GLU A 38 -5.20 36.69 18.46
C GLU A 38 -5.32 35.56 17.44
N ILE A 39 -4.52 34.50 17.64
CA ILE A 39 -4.59 33.29 16.81
C ILE A 39 -5.66 32.37 17.40
N ASN A 40 -6.81 32.27 16.73
CA ASN A 40 -7.84 31.30 17.06
C ASN A 40 -7.53 29.96 16.38
N LEU A 41 -6.80 29.08 17.06
CA LEU A 41 -6.33 27.79 16.52
C LEU A 41 -7.46 26.85 16.04
N PHE A 42 -8.70 27.10 16.47
CA PHE A 42 -9.87 26.30 16.08
C PHE A 42 -10.65 26.90 14.90
N GLU A 43 -10.31 28.10 14.44
CA GLU A 43 -10.86 28.75 13.25
C GLU A 43 -9.96 28.53 12.02
N GLN A 44 -9.24 27.40 11.96
CA GLN A 44 -8.70 26.98 10.67
C GLN A 44 -9.87 26.53 9.79
N PRO A 45 -9.92 26.93 8.50
CA PRO A 45 -10.91 26.40 7.59
C PRO A 45 -10.79 24.88 7.63
N ILE A 46 -11.88 24.22 8.04
CA ILE A 46 -11.97 22.76 8.00
C ILE A 46 -11.64 22.40 6.56
N ASP A 47 -10.49 21.75 6.35
CA ASP A 47 -10.18 21.19 5.05
C ASP A 47 -11.29 20.18 4.78
N LYS A 48 -12.20 20.52 3.86
CA LYS A 48 -13.33 19.67 3.48
C LYS A 48 -12.88 18.28 3.01
N SER A 49 -11.59 18.10 2.71
CA SER A 49 -10.99 16.80 2.41
C SER A 49 -10.89 15.86 3.63
N ALA A 50 -10.97 16.40 4.86
CA ALA A 50 -10.87 15.66 6.12
C ALA A 50 -12.23 15.32 6.76
N GLU A 51 -13.34 15.73 6.15
CA GLU A 51 -14.67 15.37 6.65
C GLU A 51 -14.93 13.87 6.45
N TYR A 52 -15.23 13.17 7.53
CA TYR A 52 -15.50 11.73 7.51
C TYR A 52 -16.76 11.45 6.70
N ASP A 53 -16.58 10.88 5.51
CA ASP A 53 -17.67 10.43 4.64
C ASP A 53 -18.14 9.03 5.07
N PRO A 54 -19.41 8.87 5.52
CA PRO A 54 -19.95 7.57 5.88
C PRO A 54 -20.01 6.57 4.71
N ASP A 55 -20.08 7.05 3.47
CA ASP A 55 -20.07 6.25 2.25
C ASP A 55 -18.77 6.43 1.46
N GLN A 56 -17.65 6.07 2.08
CA GLN A 56 -16.36 6.02 1.38
C GLN A 56 -16.38 5.09 0.16
N GLY A 57 -17.28 4.10 0.16
CA GLY A 57 -17.46 3.12 -0.91
C GLY A 57 -18.10 3.70 -2.18
N GLY A 58 -18.95 4.73 -2.06
CA GLY A 58 -19.58 5.41 -3.19
C GLY A 58 -18.60 6.04 -4.19
N ARG A 59 -17.34 6.25 -3.77
CA ARG A 59 -16.24 6.73 -4.64
C ARG A 59 -15.63 5.64 -5.50
N ILE A 60 -15.88 4.36 -5.17
CA ILE A 60 -15.32 3.21 -5.89
C ILE A 60 -16.16 3.01 -7.16
N ILE A 61 -15.64 3.49 -8.28
CA ILE A 61 -16.21 3.20 -9.60
C ILE A 61 -15.88 1.74 -9.91
N HIS A 62 -16.91 0.91 -10.16
CA HIS A 62 -16.76 -0.46 -10.64
C HIS A 62 -16.73 -0.46 -12.18
N PRO A 63 -15.54 -0.48 -12.81
CA PRO A 63 -15.46 -0.55 -14.27
C PRO A 63 -16.00 -1.89 -14.76
N GLY A 64 -16.76 -1.88 -15.86
CA GLY A 64 -17.37 -3.09 -16.42
C GLY A 64 -16.37 -4.13 -16.95
N TYR A 65 -15.10 -3.76 -17.13
CA TYR A 65 -14.01 -4.68 -17.49
C TYR A 65 -12.66 -4.13 -17.04
N ILE A 66 -11.69 -5.03 -16.83
CA ILE A 66 -10.31 -4.67 -16.46
C ILE A 66 -9.52 -4.35 -17.73
N THR A 67 -9.01 -3.13 -17.84
CA THR A 67 -8.13 -2.73 -18.95
C THR A 67 -6.67 -3.11 -18.69
N GLU A 68 -5.87 -3.16 -19.75
CA GLU A 68 -4.42 -3.40 -19.62
C GLU A 68 -3.72 -2.34 -18.77
N ASN A 69 -4.09 -1.07 -18.92
CA ASN A 69 -3.52 0.02 -18.13
C ASN A 69 -3.87 -0.08 -16.64
N MET A 70 -5.08 -0.53 -16.32
CA MET A 70 -5.45 -0.83 -14.93
C MET A 70 -4.62 -1.98 -14.36
N ALA A 71 -4.43 -3.07 -15.13
CA ALA A 71 -3.61 -4.20 -14.70
C ALA A 71 -2.14 -3.80 -14.47
N LYS A 72 -1.57 -2.96 -15.36
CA LYS A 72 -0.23 -2.39 -15.20
C LYS A 72 -0.11 -1.54 -13.93
N ARG A 73 -1.07 -0.63 -13.71
CA ARG A 73 -1.07 0.26 -12.53
C ARG A 73 -1.29 -0.49 -11.22
N PHE A 74 -2.15 -1.50 -11.21
CA PHE A 74 -2.32 -2.38 -10.08
C PHE A 74 -1.02 -3.13 -9.78
N PHE A 75 -0.41 -3.72 -10.81
CA PHE A 75 0.82 -4.50 -10.62
C PHE A 75 2.02 -3.63 -10.22
N SER A 76 2.11 -2.38 -10.67
CA SER A 76 3.19 -1.46 -10.26
C SER A 76 3.19 -1.12 -8.77
N MET A 77 2.09 -1.38 -8.06
CA MET A 77 2.04 -1.24 -6.60
C MET A 77 2.81 -2.36 -5.88
N PHE A 78 3.08 -3.49 -6.56
CA PHE A 78 3.79 -4.62 -6.00
C PHE A 78 5.24 -4.63 -6.49
N TRP A 79 6.16 -4.87 -5.57
CA TRP A 79 7.59 -5.00 -5.87
C TRP A 79 7.93 -6.49 -5.83
N GLY A 80 8.37 -7.05 -6.96
CA GLY A 80 8.57 -8.49 -7.08
C GLY A 80 9.37 -8.90 -8.31
N ARG A 81 9.58 -10.22 -8.42
CA ARG A 81 10.29 -10.86 -9.53
C ARG A 81 9.40 -10.87 -10.79
N GLU A 82 9.88 -10.26 -11.87
CA GLU A 82 9.20 -10.33 -13.18
C GLU A 82 9.71 -11.48 -14.07
N ASP A 83 10.88 -12.00 -13.77
CA ASP A 83 11.54 -13.07 -14.52
C ASP A 83 10.92 -14.46 -14.24
N VAL A 84 10.10 -14.59 -13.18
CA VAL A 84 9.44 -15.84 -12.79
C VAL A 84 7.95 -15.63 -12.53
N TYR A 85 7.12 -16.36 -13.27
CA TYR A 85 5.70 -16.50 -13.02
C TYR A 85 5.42 -17.68 -12.10
N ALA A 86 4.80 -17.41 -10.96
CA ALA A 86 4.31 -18.44 -10.05
C ALA A 86 2.78 -18.62 -10.18
N LYS A 87 2.34 -19.89 -10.26
CA LYS A 87 0.92 -20.24 -10.33
C LYS A 87 0.50 -20.93 -9.03
N ARG A 88 -0.68 -20.56 -8.52
CA ARG A 88 -1.24 -21.17 -7.31
C ARG A 88 -1.68 -22.61 -7.60
N GLY A 89 -1.30 -23.55 -6.73
CA GLY A 89 -1.76 -24.93 -6.79
C GLY A 89 -3.20 -25.10 -6.31
N LYS A 90 -3.83 -26.24 -6.67
CA LYS A 90 -5.19 -26.60 -6.20
C LYS A 90 -5.26 -26.64 -4.67
N ASN A 91 -4.25 -27.22 -4.04
CA ASN A 91 -4.16 -27.40 -2.58
C ASN A 91 -3.43 -26.24 -1.88
N GLY A 92 -3.29 -25.09 -2.54
CA GLY A 92 -2.47 -23.97 -2.05
C GLY A 92 -1.03 -23.99 -2.56
N GLY A 93 -0.23 -23.06 -2.04
CA GLY A 93 1.15 -22.82 -2.48
C GLY A 93 1.27 -22.17 -3.87
N TYR A 94 2.43 -21.57 -4.13
CA TYR A 94 2.78 -20.95 -5.41
C TYR A 94 3.97 -21.68 -6.02
N PHE A 95 3.84 -22.12 -7.26
CA PHE A 95 4.87 -22.90 -7.94
C PHE A 95 5.35 -22.18 -9.21
N PRO A 96 6.68 -22.01 -9.39
CA PRO A 96 7.22 -21.36 -10.58
C PRO A 96 6.93 -22.19 -11.83
N GLN A 97 6.53 -21.51 -12.91
CA GLN A 97 6.17 -22.14 -14.17
C GLN A 97 7.36 -22.15 -15.12
N CYS A 98 7.62 -23.31 -15.75
CA CYS A 98 8.70 -23.48 -16.71
C CYS A 98 8.13 -23.60 -18.13
N ALA A 99 8.69 -22.83 -19.07
CA ALA A 99 8.29 -22.83 -20.48
C ALA A 99 8.55 -24.19 -21.16
N ASN A 100 9.59 -24.90 -20.71
CA ASN A 100 9.95 -26.21 -21.24
C ASN A 100 9.15 -27.36 -20.61
N ARG A 101 8.29 -27.11 -19.61
CA ARG A 101 7.65 -28.16 -18.80
C ARG A 101 6.96 -29.25 -19.62
N TRP A 102 6.35 -28.90 -20.75
CA TRP A 102 5.58 -29.82 -21.60
C TRP A 102 6.32 -30.26 -22.86
N ASN A 103 7.60 -29.92 -22.98
CA ASN A 103 8.46 -30.45 -24.03
C ASN A 103 9.14 -31.72 -23.50
N ASP A 104 8.79 -32.87 -24.06
CA ASP A 104 9.27 -34.19 -23.67
C ASP A 104 10.75 -34.43 -24.02
N HIS A 105 11.26 -33.79 -25.07
CA HIS A 105 12.68 -33.82 -25.42
C HIS A 105 13.55 -33.00 -24.47
N LEU A 106 13.02 -31.91 -23.89
CA LEU A 106 13.79 -30.99 -23.04
C LEU A 106 13.57 -31.20 -21.54
N CYS A 107 12.36 -31.57 -21.11
CA CYS A 107 12.00 -31.62 -19.70
C CYS A 107 12.14 -33.04 -19.14
N PRO A 108 13.09 -33.28 -18.20
CA PRO A 108 13.26 -34.61 -17.61
C PRO A 108 12.02 -35.12 -16.87
N LYS A 109 11.16 -34.21 -16.39
CA LYS A 109 9.90 -34.59 -15.70
C LYS A 109 8.88 -35.23 -16.64
N GLN A 110 8.91 -34.94 -17.94
CA GLN A 110 8.06 -35.62 -18.92
C GLN A 110 8.57 -37.03 -19.22
N GLN A 111 9.87 -37.26 -18.99
CA GLN A 111 10.53 -38.57 -19.06
C GLN A 111 10.50 -39.31 -17.71
N ASN A 112 9.62 -38.90 -16.78
CA ASN A 112 9.49 -39.46 -15.43
C ASN A 112 10.75 -39.41 -14.55
N GLN A 113 11.72 -38.55 -14.88
CA GLN A 113 12.91 -38.36 -14.05
C GLN A 113 12.62 -37.47 -12.84
N LYS A 114 13.10 -37.90 -11.67
CA LYS A 114 12.90 -37.21 -10.38
C LYS A 114 13.99 -36.16 -10.11
N ILE A 115 14.06 -35.12 -10.94
CA ILE A 115 14.99 -33.98 -10.76
C ILE A 115 14.27 -32.74 -10.25
N PHE A 116 14.93 -31.91 -9.44
CA PHE A 116 14.42 -30.59 -9.07
C PHE A 116 14.58 -29.60 -10.22
N CYS A 117 13.62 -28.68 -10.38
CA CYS A 117 13.69 -27.72 -11.48
C CYS A 117 14.92 -26.81 -11.35
N ASP A 118 15.35 -26.47 -10.14
CA ASP A 118 16.48 -25.55 -9.93
C ASP A 118 17.83 -26.10 -10.40
N GLU A 119 17.98 -27.43 -10.40
CA GLU A 119 19.15 -28.20 -10.84
C GLU A 119 19.06 -28.62 -12.31
N CYS A 120 17.96 -28.32 -12.99
CA CYS A 120 17.75 -28.72 -14.37
C CYS A 120 18.50 -27.80 -15.35
N ILE A 121 19.33 -28.38 -16.23
CA ILE A 121 20.06 -27.62 -17.26
C ILE A 121 19.14 -26.95 -18.29
N ASN A 122 17.99 -27.57 -18.57
CA ASN A 122 16.97 -27.05 -19.48
C ASN A 122 15.94 -26.16 -18.76
N LYS A 123 16.26 -25.64 -17.56
CA LYS A 123 15.40 -24.72 -16.80
C LYS A 123 15.17 -23.44 -17.59
N LYS A 124 13.90 -23.17 -17.90
CA LYS A 124 13.49 -21.94 -18.56
C LYS A 124 12.25 -21.40 -17.87
N TRP A 125 12.45 -20.56 -16.86
CA TRP A 125 11.32 -19.96 -16.16
C TRP A 125 10.49 -19.07 -17.10
N THR A 126 9.19 -19.22 -16.99
CA THR A 126 8.24 -18.38 -17.71
C THR A 126 8.20 -17.03 -17.03
N ARG A 127 8.49 -15.96 -17.76
CA ARG A 127 8.37 -14.59 -17.22
C ARG A 127 6.92 -14.25 -16.87
N LEU A 128 6.77 -13.43 -15.83
CA LEU A 128 5.51 -12.79 -15.52
C LEU A 128 5.23 -11.74 -16.61
N ASP A 129 4.02 -11.79 -17.17
CA ASP A 129 3.61 -10.93 -18.29
C ASP A 129 2.23 -10.35 -17.99
N VAL A 130 1.94 -9.18 -18.55
CA VAL A 130 0.69 -8.44 -18.35
C VAL A 130 -0.52 -9.30 -18.70
N LYS A 131 -0.45 -10.13 -19.75
CA LYS A 131 -1.53 -11.08 -20.09
C LYS A 131 -1.81 -12.07 -18.96
N LYS A 132 -0.76 -12.53 -18.26
CA LYS A 132 -0.92 -13.46 -17.11
C LYS A 132 -1.54 -12.75 -15.91
N ILE A 133 -1.18 -11.48 -15.69
CA ILE A 133 -1.75 -10.64 -14.64
C ILE A 133 -3.24 -10.42 -14.91
N ILE A 134 -3.59 -10.00 -16.13
CA ILE A 134 -4.97 -9.81 -16.56
C ILE A 134 -5.79 -11.10 -16.38
N ASN A 135 -5.29 -12.23 -16.86
CA ASN A 135 -5.97 -13.51 -16.70
C ASN A 135 -6.16 -13.90 -15.23
N HIS A 136 -5.18 -13.60 -14.37
CA HIS A 136 -5.30 -13.83 -12.93
C HIS A 136 -6.42 -13.01 -12.31
N LEU A 137 -6.49 -11.71 -12.64
CA LEU A 137 -7.54 -10.81 -12.16
C LEU A 137 -8.93 -11.23 -12.65
N PHE A 138 -9.06 -11.67 -13.91
CA PHE A 138 -10.33 -12.18 -14.44
C PHE A 138 -10.74 -13.54 -13.86
N SER A 139 -9.79 -14.44 -13.61
CA SER A 139 -10.08 -15.78 -13.07
C SER A 139 -10.67 -15.74 -11.65
N TYR A 140 -10.56 -14.60 -10.96
CA TYR A 140 -11.17 -14.34 -9.66
C TYR A 140 -12.60 -13.79 -9.76
N MET A 141 -13.01 -13.22 -10.91
CA MET A 141 -14.34 -12.60 -11.07
C MET A 141 -15.45 -13.58 -11.49
N HIS A 142 -15.09 -14.79 -11.94
CA HIS A 142 -16.05 -15.82 -12.39
C HIS A 142 -16.11 -17.05 -11.45
N LYS A 143 -15.66 -16.89 -10.20
CA LYS A 143 -15.85 -17.85 -9.12
C LYS A 143 -16.78 -17.24 -8.09
#